data_AF-A0AAN7Z9S9-F1
#
_entry.id   AF-A0AAN7Z9S9-F1
#
_cell.length_a   1.000
_cell.length_b   1.000
_cell.length_c   1.000
_cell.angle_alpha   90.00
_cell.angle_beta   90.00
_cell.angle_gamma   90.00
#
_symmetry.space_group_name_H-M   'P 1'
#
loop_
_entity.id
_entity.type
_entity.pdbx_description
1 polymer ?
#
loop_
_entity_poly.entity_id
_entity_poly.type
_entity_poly.pdbx_seq_one_letter_code
_entity_poly.pdbx_strand_id
1 'polypeptide(L)'
;MTTKPRLHEFRARLAASMRRSAWTSAYQRYIPSSDIERCTSEEWLREIIQEDRSIEQKEEFLDYVLREARILFAMFAYYKLPIGLLQSVGYTDDKLPIPITDSPPTIEREEIHIDFVELINVGQWMFLAPKFSSTGSHQELNPNKILPFRSMEQVGAGTFGTVYKVEIEPSHLNNVSTRKDI
;
A
#
# COMPACT_ATOMS: atom_id res chain seq x y z
N MET A 1 -17.87 -29.52 0.09
CA MET A 1 -17.82 -28.06 -0.14
C MET A 1 -16.40 -27.61 0.10
N THR A 2 -15.63 -27.29 -0.94
CA THR A 2 -14.28 -26.73 -0.80
C THR A 2 -14.40 -25.24 -0.47
N THR A 3 -14.11 -24.86 0.77
CA THR A 3 -13.95 -23.45 1.16
C THR A 3 -12.84 -22.84 0.31
N LYS A 4 -13.11 -21.68 -0.32
CA LYS A 4 -12.07 -20.93 -1.03
C LYS A 4 -11.00 -20.51 -0.02
N PRO A 5 -9.69 -20.60 -0.33
CA PRO A 5 -8.63 -20.16 0.58
C PRO A 5 -8.82 -18.69 0.97
N ARG A 6 -8.67 -18.34 2.25
CA ARG A 6 -8.88 -16.96 2.74
C ARG A 6 -7.97 -15.95 2.05
N LEU A 7 -6.76 -16.37 1.70
CA LEU A 7 -5.82 -15.55 0.95
C LEU A 7 -6.36 -15.13 -0.43
N HIS A 8 -7.12 -15.99 -1.11
CA HIS A 8 -7.76 -15.62 -2.38
C HIS A 8 -8.84 -14.56 -2.17
N GLU A 9 -9.66 -14.70 -1.12
CA GLU A 9 -10.68 -13.71 -0.78
C GLU A 9 -10.04 -12.36 -0.42
N PHE A 10 -8.96 -12.37 0.37
CA PHE A 10 -8.19 -11.19 0.71
C PHE A 10 -7.68 -10.44 -0.53
N ARG A 11 -7.10 -11.16 -1.49
CA ARG A 11 -6.65 -10.58 -2.77
C ARG A 11 -7.81 -9.96 -3.55
N ALA A 12 -8.94 -10.65 -3.63
CA ALA A 12 -10.13 -10.14 -4.31
C ALA A 12 -10.66 -8.87 -3.64
N ARG A 13 -10.63 -8.79 -2.31
CA ARG A 13 -11.01 -7.60 -1.55
C ARG A 13 -10.07 -6.42 -1.81
N LEU A 14 -8.75 -6.65 -1.77
CA LEU A 14 -7.78 -5.59 -2.13
C LEU A 14 -7.99 -5.07 -3.55
N ALA A 15 -8.18 -5.98 -4.51
CA ALA A 15 -8.46 -5.61 -5.90
C ALA A 15 -9.77 -4.81 -6.04
N ALA A 16 -10.83 -5.19 -5.32
CA ALA A 16 -12.11 -4.48 -5.31
C ALA A 16 -12.05 -3.11 -4.61
N SER A 17 -11.13 -2.94 -3.66
CA SER A 17 -10.88 -1.66 -2.98
C SER A 17 -10.10 -0.65 -3.82
N MET A 18 -9.47 -1.09 -4.93
CA MET A 18 -8.73 -0.17 -5.80
C MET A 18 -9.64 0.96 -6.33
N ARG A 19 -9.09 2.17 -6.33
CA ARG A 19 -9.69 3.38 -6.89
C ARG A 19 -8.83 3.88 -8.02
N ARG A 20 -9.46 4.49 -9.02
CA ARG A 20 -8.75 5.21 -10.07
C ARG A 20 -8.41 6.59 -9.56
N SER A 21 -7.18 7.02 -9.79
CA SER A 21 -6.79 8.41 -9.58
C SER A 21 -7.26 9.26 -10.76
N ALA A 22 -7.69 10.48 -10.49
CA ALA A 22 -7.89 11.54 -11.48
C ALA A 22 -6.56 12.15 -11.97
N TRP A 23 -5.43 11.76 -11.37
CA TRP A 23 -4.09 12.24 -11.73
C TRP A 23 -3.58 11.54 -13.00
N THR A 24 -3.36 12.34 -14.05
CA THR A 24 -2.82 11.97 -15.38
C THR A 24 -3.67 11.05 -16.26
N SER A 25 -3.30 10.95 -17.55
CA SER A 25 -3.97 10.16 -18.57
C SER A 25 -3.77 8.64 -18.45
N ALA A 26 -2.93 8.17 -17.52
CA ALA A 26 -2.52 6.76 -17.43
C ALA A 26 -3.45 5.88 -16.56
N TYR A 27 -4.57 6.41 -16.04
CA TYR A 27 -5.53 5.67 -15.19
C TYR A 27 -4.86 4.87 -14.06
N GLN A 28 -3.91 5.50 -13.36
CA GLN A 28 -3.24 4.89 -12.21
C GLN A 28 -4.26 4.51 -11.13
N ARG A 29 -4.01 3.41 -10.42
CA ARG A 29 -4.88 2.91 -9.36
C ARG A 29 -4.17 2.89 -8.02
N TYR A 30 -4.88 3.24 -6.96
CA TYR A 30 -4.39 3.17 -5.60
C TYR A 30 -5.42 2.46 -4.71
N ILE A 31 -4.99 2.00 -3.54
CA ILE A 31 -5.87 1.48 -2.51
C ILE A 31 -5.99 2.55 -1.42
N PRO A 32 -7.21 3.01 -1.09
CA PRO A 32 -7.42 3.94 0.02
C PRO A 32 -6.85 3.39 1.32
N SER A 33 -6.19 4.22 2.15
CA SER A 33 -5.55 3.74 3.37
C SER A 33 -6.53 3.05 4.33
N SER A 34 -7.76 3.56 4.42
CA SER A 34 -8.83 2.95 5.21
C SER A 34 -9.22 1.55 4.72
N ASP A 35 -9.11 1.30 3.41
CA ASP A 35 -9.40 -0.01 2.83
C ASP A 35 -8.24 -0.98 3.07
N ILE A 36 -6.98 -0.51 3.07
CA ILE A 36 -5.83 -1.30 3.52
C ILE A 36 -6.03 -1.70 4.97
N GLU A 37 -6.26 -0.73 5.88
CA GLU A 37 -6.48 -0.96 7.31
C GLU A 37 -7.61 -1.97 7.57
N ARG A 38 -8.73 -1.85 6.83
CA ARG A 38 -9.87 -2.77 6.93
C ARG A 38 -9.52 -4.18 6.43
N CYS A 39 -8.80 -4.29 5.32
CA CYS A 39 -8.40 -5.59 4.77
C CYS A 39 -7.36 -6.28 5.66
N THR A 40 -6.48 -5.52 6.30
CA THR A 40 -5.43 -6.00 7.20
C THR A 40 -5.84 -5.87 8.68
N SER A 41 -7.12 -6.12 8.99
CA SER A 41 -7.56 -6.20 10.39
C SER A 41 -6.96 -7.44 11.05
N GLU A 42 -6.81 -7.43 12.37
CA GLU A 42 -6.27 -8.57 13.12
C GLU A 42 -7.03 -9.87 12.85
N GLU A 43 -8.37 -9.81 12.84
CA GLU A 43 -9.22 -10.95 12.53
C GLU A 43 -8.86 -11.56 11.16
N TRP A 44 -8.75 -10.74 10.12
CA TRP A 44 -8.42 -11.20 8.77
C TRP A 44 -7.00 -11.74 8.66
N LEU A 45 -6.03 -11.03 9.23
CA LEU A 45 -4.64 -11.46 9.22
C LEU A 45 -4.49 -12.79 9.94
N ARG A 46 -5.13 -12.95 11.11
CA ARG A 46 -5.12 -14.19 11.89
C ARG A 46 -5.68 -15.35 11.09
N GLU A 47 -6.83 -15.20 10.43
CA GLU A 47 -7.39 -16.25 9.57
C GLU A 47 -6.44 -16.67 8.44
N ILE A 48 -5.86 -15.70 7.73
CA ILE A 48 -4.95 -15.97 6.60
C ILE A 48 -3.67 -16.67 7.08
N ILE A 49 -3.06 -16.17 8.15
CA ILE A 49 -1.82 -16.71 8.73
C ILE A 49 -2.04 -18.12 9.28
N GLN A 50 -3.23 -18.39 9.85
CA GLN A 50 -3.56 -19.74 10.35
C GLN A 50 -3.73 -20.77 9.22
N GLU A 51 -4.16 -20.35 8.03
CA GLU A 51 -4.27 -21.23 6.87
C GLU A 51 -2.94 -21.46 6.12
N ASP A 52 -1.97 -20.56 6.26
CA ASP A 52 -0.69 -20.65 5.56
C ASP A 52 0.25 -21.65 6.24
N ARG A 53 0.64 -22.70 5.50
CA ARG A 53 1.52 -23.77 5.99
C ARG A 53 3.01 -23.40 5.98
N SER A 54 3.39 -22.32 5.30
CA SER A 54 4.77 -21.86 5.25
C SER A 54 5.19 -21.08 6.51
N ILE A 55 4.23 -20.74 7.38
CA ILE A 55 4.46 -19.97 8.60
C ILE A 55 4.46 -20.92 9.80
N GLU A 56 5.64 -21.15 10.38
CA GLU A 56 5.81 -22.01 11.55
C GLU A 56 5.34 -21.31 12.83
N GLN A 57 5.83 -20.09 13.08
CA GLN A 57 5.57 -19.32 14.30
C GLN A 57 4.45 -18.30 14.09
N LYS A 58 3.22 -18.81 13.90
CA LYS A 58 2.05 -18.02 13.45
C LYS A 58 1.70 -16.82 14.33
N GLU A 59 1.72 -16.97 15.66
CA GLU A 59 1.36 -15.88 16.57
C GLU A 59 2.43 -14.78 16.61
N GLU A 60 3.72 -15.16 16.58
CA GLU A 60 4.83 -14.19 16.47
C GLU A 60 4.78 -13.47 15.12
N PHE A 61 4.53 -14.20 14.04
CA PHE A 61 4.36 -13.63 12.71
C PHE A 61 3.17 -12.66 12.64
N LEU A 62 2.04 -13.00 13.29
CA LEU A 62 0.89 -12.11 13.38
C LEU A 62 1.22 -10.82 14.16
N ASP A 63 1.91 -10.92 15.30
CA ASP A 63 2.35 -9.74 16.06
C ASP A 63 3.25 -8.84 15.21
N TYR A 64 4.22 -9.44 14.52
CA TYR A 64 5.10 -8.73 13.58
C TYR A 64 4.31 -7.99 12.50
N VAL A 65 3.41 -8.67 11.80
CA VAL A 65 2.60 -8.05 10.74
C VAL A 65 1.74 -6.92 11.30
N LEU A 66 1.09 -7.13 12.44
CA LEU A 66 0.20 -6.14 13.05
C LEU A 66 0.92 -4.87 13.48
N ARG A 67 2.17 -5.00 13.93
CA ARG A 67 2.96 -3.88 14.45
C ARG A 67 3.70 -3.13 13.35
N GLU A 68 4.28 -3.85 12.39
CA GLU A 68 5.35 -3.27 11.58
C GLU A 68 5.22 -3.54 10.08
N ALA A 69 4.32 -4.42 9.62
CA ALA A 69 4.37 -4.90 8.23
C ALA A 69 2.99 -5.14 7.58
N ARG A 70 1.96 -4.35 7.90
CA ARG A 70 0.61 -4.51 7.33
C ARG A 70 0.57 -4.18 5.85
N ILE A 71 1.22 -3.08 5.44
CA ILE A 71 1.26 -2.65 4.04
C ILE A 71 2.09 -3.65 3.24
N LEU A 72 3.26 -4.03 3.74
CA LEU A 72 4.10 -5.07 3.14
C LEU A 72 3.37 -6.41 3.02
N PHE A 73 2.62 -6.83 4.04
CA PHE A 73 1.80 -8.04 3.97
C PHE A 73 0.76 -7.94 2.85
N ALA A 74 0.04 -6.82 2.76
CA ALA A 74 -0.96 -6.59 1.71
C ALA A 74 -0.33 -6.63 0.31
N MET A 75 0.85 -6.03 0.16
CA MET A 75 1.67 -6.07 -1.05
C MET A 75 2.05 -7.50 -1.44
N PHE A 76 2.67 -8.27 -0.53
CA PHE A 76 3.06 -9.66 -0.79
C PHE A 76 1.86 -10.52 -1.16
N ALA A 77 0.79 -10.41 -0.40
CA ALA A 77 -0.43 -11.15 -0.65
C ALA A 77 -1.03 -10.77 -2.02
N TYR A 78 -1.13 -9.49 -2.39
CA TYR A 78 -1.68 -9.05 -3.68
C TYR A 78 -0.86 -9.57 -4.87
N TYR A 79 0.47 -9.45 -4.79
CA TYR A 79 1.41 -9.89 -5.83
C TYR A 79 1.71 -11.39 -5.80
N LYS A 80 0.98 -12.15 -4.99
CA LYS A 80 1.12 -13.60 -4.85
C LYS A 80 2.51 -14.07 -4.39
N LEU A 81 3.26 -13.20 -3.72
CA LEU A 81 4.51 -13.56 -3.08
C LEU A 81 4.24 -14.44 -1.84
N PRO A 82 5.17 -15.34 -1.49
CA PRO A 82 5.04 -16.13 -0.27
C PRO A 82 5.10 -15.23 0.97
N ILE A 83 3.99 -15.11 1.68
CA ILE A 83 3.89 -14.22 2.87
C ILE A 83 4.83 -14.67 4.00
N GLY A 84 5.18 -15.95 4.10
CA GLY A 84 6.18 -16.44 5.07
C GLY A 84 7.58 -15.84 4.88
N LEU A 85 7.89 -15.26 3.72
CA LEU A 85 9.17 -14.58 3.47
C LEU A 85 9.23 -13.14 4.00
N LEU A 86 8.12 -12.60 4.54
CA LEU A 86 8.06 -11.20 4.97
C LEU A 86 9.10 -10.85 6.05
N GLN A 87 9.35 -11.77 6.98
CA GLN A 87 10.35 -11.57 8.03
C GLN A 87 11.79 -11.69 7.48
N SER A 88 12.03 -12.60 6.53
CA SER A 88 13.37 -12.83 6.00
C SER A 88 13.86 -11.72 5.07
N VAL A 89 12.94 -10.97 4.42
CA VAL A 89 13.33 -9.78 3.63
C VAL A 89 13.77 -8.59 4.49
N GLY A 90 13.47 -8.57 5.80
CA GLY A 90 13.98 -7.55 6.73
C GLY A 90 13.44 -6.13 6.54
N TYR A 91 12.38 -5.98 5.74
CA TYR A 91 11.67 -4.72 5.53
C TYR A 91 10.43 -4.62 6.41
N THR A 92 10.16 -3.40 6.84
CA THR A 92 9.03 -2.97 7.65
C THR A 92 8.37 -1.78 6.95
N ASP A 93 7.10 -1.49 7.27
CA ASP A 93 6.29 -0.46 6.60
C ASP A 93 6.90 0.95 6.74
N ASP A 94 7.67 1.22 7.80
CA ASP A 94 8.39 2.49 8.01
C ASP A 94 9.59 2.68 7.06
N LYS A 95 10.10 1.59 6.47
CA LYS A 95 11.16 1.60 5.46
C LYS A 95 10.62 1.75 4.04
N LEU A 96 9.30 1.90 3.86
CA LEU A 96 8.69 2.16 2.56
C LEU A 96 8.87 3.62 2.13
N PRO A 97 9.08 3.90 0.83
CA PRO A 97 9.20 2.95 -0.27
C PRO A 97 10.54 2.20 -0.25
N ILE A 98 10.53 0.91 -0.65
CA ILE A 98 11.78 0.17 -0.82
C ILE A 98 12.56 0.79 -1.98
N PRO A 99 13.82 1.20 -1.78
CA PRO A 99 14.62 1.77 -2.85
C PRO A 99 14.93 0.71 -3.91
N ILE A 100 14.91 1.14 -5.17
CA ILE A 100 15.42 0.33 -6.28
C ILE A 100 16.94 0.26 -6.08
N THR A 101 17.44 -0.94 -5.77
CA THR A 101 18.87 -1.20 -5.63
C THR A 101 19.29 -2.17 -6.72
N ASP A 102 20.55 -2.09 -7.16
CA ASP A 102 21.11 -2.99 -8.18
C ASP A 102 21.21 -4.44 -7.70
N SER A 103 20.95 -4.71 -6.42
CA SER A 103 20.97 -6.03 -5.81
C SER A 103 19.81 -6.15 -4.82
N PRO A 104 18.63 -6.63 -5.25
CA PRO A 104 17.57 -6.93 -4.30
C PRO A 104 18.07 -7.98 -3.30
N PRO A 105 17.48 -8.05 -2.09
CA PRO A 105 17.81 -9.09 -1.12
C PRO A 105 17.83 -10.45 -1.81
N THR A 106 18.83 -11.26 -1.47
CA THR A 106 19.08 -12.55 -2.10
C THR A 106 17.92 -13.50 -1.79
N ILE A 107 16.87 -13.46 -2.60
CA ILE A 107 15.82 -14.46 -2.60
C ILE A 107 16.34 -15.57 -3.51
N GLU A 108 16.69 -16.73 -2.93
CA GLU A 108 17.34 -17.85 -3.61
C GLU A 108 16.50 -18.49 -4.74
N ARG A 109 15.28 -18.01 -5.00
CA ARG A 109 14.36 -18.51 -6.03
C ARG A 109 14.15 -17.47 -7.13
N GLU A 110 14.62 -17.78 -8.33
CA GLU A 110 14.54 -16.89 -9.52
C GLU A 110 13.11 -16.41 -9.83
N GLU A 111 12.09 -17.25 -9.68
CA GLU A 111 10.68 -16.86 -9.94
C GLU A 111 10.20 -15.76 -8.98
N ILE A 112 10.59 -15.83 -7.70
CA ILE A 112 10.20 -14.84 -6.70
C ILE A 112 10.92 -13.51 -6.94
N HIS A 113 12.11 -13.56 -7.54
CA HIS A 113 12.92 -12.38 -7.81
C HIS A 113 12.25 -11.42 -8.78
N ILE A 114 11.65 -11.94 -9.87
CA ILE A 114 10.99 -11.10 -10.90
C ILE A 114 9.77 -10.39 -10.29
N ASP A 115 8.92 -11.12 -9.59
CA ASP A 115 7.71 -10.58 -8.96
C ASP A 115 8.05 -9.55 -7.86
N PHE A 116 9.14 -9.78 -7.13
CA PHE A 116 9.61 -8.85 -6.09
C PHE A 116 10.17 -7.55 -6.68
N VAL A 117 10.91 -7.62 -7.80
CA VAL A 117 11.40 -6.43 -8.50
C VAL A 117 10.24 -5.63 -9.09
N GLU A 118 9.23 -6.28 -9.70
CA GLU A 118 8.03 -5.60 -10.18
C GLU A 118 7.26 -4.93 -9.03
N LEU A 119 7.12 -5.63 -7.90
CA LEU A 119 6.53 -5.10 -6.69
C LEU A 119 7.24 -3.82 -6.23
N ILE A 120 8.57 -3.84 -6.13
CA ILE A 120 9.36 -2.67 -5.70
C ILE A 120 9.29 -1.56 -6.74
N ASN A 121 9.43 -1.83 -8.03
CA ASN A 121 9.55 -0.76 -9.01
C ASN A 121 8.22 -0.03 -9.24
N VAL A 122 7.12 -0.77 -9.34
CA VAL A 122 5.83 -0.24 -9.79
C VAL A 122 4.75 -0.48 -8.76
N GLY A 123 4.70 -1.68 -8.17
CA GLY A 123 3.56 -2.10 -7.37
C GLY A 123 3.37 -1.36 -6.06
N GLN A 124 4.45 -0.99 -5.39
CA GLN A 124 4.41 -0.33 -4.08
C GLN A 124 3.61 0.98 -4.11
N TRP A 125 3.63 1.71 -5.24
CA TRP A 125 2.96 3.00 -5.36
C TRP A 125 1.43 2.91 -5.28
N MET A 126 0.84 1.74 -5.55
CA MET A 126 -0.59 1.52 -5.36
C MET A 126 -0.99 1.46 -3.88
N PHE A 127 -0.06 1.11 -3.00
CA PHE A 127 -0.27 0.98 -1.56
C PHE A 127 0.25 2.19 -0.78
N LEU A 128 1.10 3.01 -1.40
CA LEU A 128 1.81 4.13 -0.79
C LEU A 128 1.30 5.50 -1.25
N ALA A 129 0.01 5.60 -1.58
CA ALA A 129 -0.60 6.87 -1.93
C ALA A 129 -0.45 7.88 -0.75
N PRO A 130 0.04 9.11 -1.00
CA PRO A 130 0.39 10.06 0.04
C PRO A 130 -0.81 10.49 0.90
N LYS A 131 -0.53 10.87 2.16
CA LYS A 131 -1.49 11.56 3.03
C LYS A 131 -1.21 13.06 3.03
N PHE A 132 -2.25 13.87 2.94
CA PHE A 132 -2.16 15.33 2.86
C PHE A 132 -2.63 15.98 4.16
N SER A 133 -1.93 17.05 4.56
CA SER A 133 -2.39 17.89 5.67
C SER A 133 -3.44 18.89 5.19
N SER A 134 -4.47 19.13 6.00
CA SER A 134 -5.43 20.23 5.76
C SER A 134 -4.81 21.61 5.95
N THR A 135 -3.62 21.70 6.57
CA THR A 135 -2.94 22.98 6.85
C THR A 135 -2.16 23.56 5.66
N GLY A 136 -2.13 22.86 4.51
CA GLY A 136 -1.58 23.40 3.26
C GLY A 136 -0.06 23.54 3.20
N SER A 137 0.69 22.62 3.81
CA SER A 137 2.16 22.63 3.69
C SER A 137 2.64 22.24 2.30
N HIS A 138 3.73 22.86 1.85
CA HIS A 138 4.45 22.42 0.66
C HIS A 138 5.01 21.01 0.90
N GLN A 139 4.81 20.11 -0.05
CA GLN A 139 5.32 18.74 -0.01
C GLN A 139 5.97 18.41 -1.35
N GLU A 140 7.22 17.97 -1.30
CA GLU A 140 7.86 17.34 -2.45
C GLU A 140 7.44 15.88 -2.51
N LEU A 141 6.89 15.45 -3.64
CA LEU A 141 6.40 14.09 -3.85
C LEU A 141 7.27 13.38 -4.87
N ASN A 142 7.57 12.11 -4.60
CA ASN A 142 8.21 11.24 -5.59
C ASN A 142 7.29 11.16 -6.83
N PRO A 143 7.82 11.34 -8.05
CA PRO A 143 7.02 11.39 -9.28
C PRO A 143 6.26 10.09 -9.58
N ASN A 144 6.67 8.96 -8.99
CA ASN A 144 6.00 7.68 -9.14
C ASN A 144 4.80 7.51 -8.19
N LYS A 145 4.65 8.38 -7.18
CA LYS A 145 3.51 8.30 -6.25
C LYS A 145 2.21 8.54 -6.99
N ILE A 146 1.27 7.62 -6.79
CA ILE A 146 -0.10 7.77 -7.28
C ILE A 146 -0.82 8.72 -6.34
N LEU A 147 -1.19 9.89 -6.84
CA LEU A 147 -1.91 10.89 -6.03
C LEU A 147 -3.36 10.43 -5.85
N PRO A 148 -3.90 10.35 -4.61
CA PRO A 148 -5.24 9.86 -4.33
C PRO A 148 -6.31 10.94 -4.61
N PHE A 149 -6.29 11.51 -5.82
CA PHE A 149 -7.25 12.53 -6.24
C PHE A 149 -8.48 11.88 -6.85
N ARG A 150 -9.65 12.25 -6.36
CA ARG A 150 -10.96 11.82 -6.86
C ARG A 150 -11.41 12.67 -8.05
N SER A 151 -11.04 13.95 -8.06
CA SER A 151 -11.29 14.88 -9.15
C SER A 151 -10.17 15.91 -9.26
N MET A 152 -10.04 16.48 -10.45
CA MET A 152 -9.02 17.50 -10.75
C MET A 152 -9.58 18.47 -11.79
N GLU A 153 -9.48 19.76 -11.50
CA GLU A 153 -9.92 20.85 -12.34
C GLU A 153 -8.76 21.84 -12.51
N GLN A 154 -8.37 22.14 -13.75
CA GLN A 154 -7.36 23.15 -14.00
C GLN A 154 -7.94 24.54 -13.71
N VAL A 155 -7.30 25.27 -12.80
CA VAL A 155 -7.72 26.63 -12.41
C VAL A 155 -6.93 27.69 -13.17
N GLY A 156 -5.70 27.38 -13.57
CA GLY A 156 -4.87 28.31 -14.33
C GLY A 156 -3.57 27.68 -14.82
N ALA A 157 -2.90 28.35 -15.74
CA ALA A 157 -1.57 27.99 -16.20
C ALA A 157 -0.74 29.26 -16.37
N GLY A 158 0.54 29.18 -16.02
CA GLY A 158 1.50 30.26 -16.18
C GLY A 158 2.85 29.73 -16.63
N THR A 159 3.85 30.61 -16.71
CA THR A 159 5.21 30.27 -17.18
C THR A 159 5.88 29.18 -16.35
N PHE A 160 5.50 29.05 -15.07
CA PHE A 160 6.12 28.13 -14.11
C PHE A 160 5.30 26.87 -13.85
N GLY A 161 4.18 26.68 -14.55
CA GLY A 161 3.40 25.46 -14.46
C GLY A 161 1.88 25.68 -14.45
N THR A 162 1.18 24.61 -14.10
CA THR A 162 -0.27 24.54 -14.10
C THR A 162 -0.79 24.37 -12.68
N VAL A 163 -1.83 25.13 -12.33
CA VAL A 163 -2.49 25.08 -11.03
C VAL A 163 -3.80 24.32 -11.17
N TYR A 164 -4.00 23.36 -10.28
CA TYR A 164 -5.20 22.54 -10.23
C TYR A 164 -5.91 22.69 -8.88
N LYS A 165 -7.24 22.67 -8.92
CA LYS A 165 -8.10 22.38 -7.78
C LYS A 165 -8.36 20.88 -7.78
N VAL A 166 -8.11 20.22 -6.65
CA VAL A 166 -8.23 18.77 -6.53
C VAL A 166 -9.14 18.40 -5.36
N GLU A 167 -9.88 17.31 -5.52
CA GLU A 167 -10.56 16.64 -4.42
C GLU A 167 -9.73 15.42 -4.01
N ILE A 168 -9.32 15.37 -2.75
CA ILE A 168 -8.49 14.28 -2.21
C ILE A 168 -9.39 13.20 -1.60
N GLU A 169 -9.02 11.93 -1.75
CA GLU A 169 -9.65 10.82 -1.06
C GLU A 169 -9.68 11.05 0.46
N PRO A 170 -10.85 10.99 1.14
CA PRO A 170 -10.95 11.36 2.55
C PRO A 170 -10.03 10.58 3.49
N SER A 171 -9.77 9.30 3.23
CA SER A 171 -8.84 8.50 4.04
C SER A 171 -7.37 8.93 3.92
N HIS A 172 -7.05 9.70 2.89
CA HIS A 172 -5.74 10.31 2.67
C HIS A 172 -5.64 11.75 3.20
N LEU A 173 -6.66 12.25 3.90
CA LEU A 173 -6.56 13.51 4.62
C LEU A 173 -6.15 13.24 6.08
N ASN A 174 -5.05 13.87 6.51
CA ASN A 174 -4.72 13.93 7.92
C ASN A 174 -5.70 14.91 8.58
N ASN A 175 -6.74 14.36 9.21
CA ASN A 175 -7.56 15.11 10.12
C ASN A 175 -6.67 15.48 11.31
N VAL A 176 -6.04 16.66 11.26
CA VAL A 176 -5.55 17.29 12.47
C VAL A 176 -6.78 17.48 13.33
N SER A 177 -6.99 16.60 14.31
CA SER A 177 -7.98 16.82 15.35
C SER A 177 -7.69 18.22 15.87
N THR A 178 -8.57 19.17 15.57
CA THR A 178 -8.54 20.47 16.20
C THR A 178 -8.49 20.17 17.68
N ARG A 179 -7.36 20.48 18.33
CA ARG A 179 -7.31 20.52 19.78
C ARG A 179 -8.51 21.38 20.18
N LYS A 180 -9.49 20.77 20.85
CA LYS A 180 -10.39 21.53 21.71
C LYS A 180 -9.48 22.04 22.82
N ASP A 181 -8.87 23.19 22.58
CA ASP A 181 -8.22 23.93 23.66
C ASP A 181 -9.30 24.21 24.70
N ILE A 182 -9.07 23.64 25.88
CA ILE A 182 -9.84 23.81 27.12
C ILE A 182 -9.48 25.17 27.70
#